data_AF-M3INB5-F1
#
_entry.id   AF-M3INB5-F1
#
_cell.length_a   1.000
_cell.length_b   1.000
_cell.length_c   1.000
_cell.angle_alpha   90.00
_cell.angle_beta   90.00
_cell.angle_gamma   90.00
#
_symmetry.space_group_name_H-M   'P 1'
#
loop_
_entity.id
_entity.type
_entity.pdbx_description
1 polymer ?
#
loop_
_entity_poly.entity_id
_entity_poly.type
_entity_poly.pdbx_seq_one_letter_code
_entity_poly.pdbx_strand_id
1 'polypeptide(L)'
;MPNVSISSDSSSSLISRNNTYSSSHTSDTPVQVKASDTTANLTSIQCDYIPVDNTQTIAHFELDDSLPYRLSKHVIKKLSSELLTNPQLDYSFNESQKLSNLLIALIYIKTFKQLWSSLNITIPQNDEERILHEISQINIAVPERIDVLLSGLGNIQTNYGVMKLLWPITTCKTCLVNALKYGSAYFGEKVFSRFFPSFENGYTSNLIWNDEEGYDKFIAYCVRYLNKYGPISNSIEEARTSIPRWFHDENPNYLIVYSAHMTTREEWYGKLDKFDSNDDVVRSLDILGLEFCSIQSLTLQTTSTRISISYDKFESLKFDQIFKMRKTKGTGKGCLGQLCQSIGKKSYSSAFPFTDSNRTYGYMLKPSVFYEVVNRARASMLFSEMVD
;
A
#
# COMPACT_ATOMS: atom_id res chain seq x y z
N MET A 1 -51.63 2.16 -28.21
CA MET A 1 -52.40 3.19 -28.95
C MET A 1 -53.78 3.29 -28.32
N PRO A 2 -54.44 4.46 -28.27
CA PRO A 2 -54.02 5.76 -28.84
C PRO A 2 -53.85 6.91 -27.81
N ASN A 3 -53.19 7.98 -28.27
CA ASN A 3 -53.27 9.42 -27.93
C ASN A 3 -52.99 9.89 -26.46
N VAL A 4 -52.09 10.85 -26.15
CA VAL A 4 -51.73 12.17 -26.74
C VAL A 4 -52.90 13.17 -26.56
N SER A 5 -52.79 14.34 -25.91
CA SER A 5 -51.88 15.52 -26.07
C SER A 5 -51.94 16.41 -24.80
N ILE A 6 -50.91 17.15 -24.33
CA ILE A 6 -50.27 18.42 -24.80
C ILE A 6 -51.09 19.71 -24.49
N SER A 7 -50.36 20.84 -24.29
CA SER A 7 -50.74 22.23 -23.93
C SER A 7 -50.98 22.47 -22.42
N SER A 8 -50.23 23.34 -21.70
CA SER A 8 -49.93 24.79 -21.86
C SER A 8 -51.15 25.69 -21.54
N ASP A 9 -51.03 26.86 -20.90
CA ASP A 9 -49.87 27.74 -20.68
C ASP A 9 -50.00 28.63 -19.42
N SER A 10 -48.96 29.42 -19.15
CA SER A 10 -48.83 30.61 -18.27
C SER A 10 -50.08 31.49 -18.04
N SER A 11 -50.25 32.13 -16.87
CA SER A 11 -49.87 33.55 -16.59
C SER A 11 -50.34 33.93 -15.14
N SER A 12 -49.57 34.47 -14.19
CA SER A 12 -48.80 35.74 -14.06
C SER A 12 -49.56 36.90 -13.35
N SER A 13 -48.99 37.43 -12.26
CA SER A 13 -49.08 38.80 -11.67
C SER A 13 -48.64 38.70 -10.19
N LEU A 14 -47.56 39.31 -9.67
CA LEU A 14 -46.73 40.47 -10.01
C LEU A 14 -47.34 41.85 -9.69
N ILE A 15 -47.09 42.31 -8.46
CA ILE A 15 -46.99 43.72 -8.06
C ILE A 15 -45.70 43.79 -7.21
N SER A 16 -44.56 44.36 -7.61
CA SER A 16 -44.21 45.55 -8.40
C SER A 16 -44.10 46.85 -7.59
N ARG A 17 -42.84 47.32 -7.48
CA ARG A 17 -42.34 48.71 -7.54
C ARG A 17 -40.81 48.59 -7.37
N ASN A 18 -40.01 48.68 -8.42
CA ASN A 18 -39.64 49.89 -9.20
C ASN A 18 -39.16 51.02 -8.27
N ASN A 19 -38.00 51.66 -8.51
CA ASN A 19 -37.44 51.99 -9.83
C ASN A 19 -35.91 52.23 -9.79
N THR A 20 -35.21 51.77 -10.85
CA THR A 20 -34.16 52.44 -11.68
C THR A 20 -33.04 53.32 -11.03
N TYR A 21 -31.79 53.43 -11.50
CA TYR A 21 -31.03 53.12 -12.74
C TYR A 21 -29.51 53.02 -12.36
N SER A 22 -28.49 52.63 -13.15
CA SER A 22 -28.31 52.15 -14.55
C SER A 22 -26.94 51.42 -14.71
N SER A 23 -26.30 51.49 -15.88
CA SER A 23 -24.96 51.01 -16.32
C SER A 23 -23.76 51.73 -15.64
N SER A 24 -22.48 51.33 -15.76
CA SER A 24 -21.75 50.49 -16.75
C SER A 24 -20.42 49.94 -16.17
N HIS A 25 -19.70 49.11 -16.95
CA HIS A 25 -18.27 48.77 -16.72
C HIS A 25 -17.40 50.00 -16.41
N THR A 26 -16.42 49.87 -15.49
CA THR A 26 -14.97 49.81 -15.78
C THR A 26 -14.16 49.51 -14.51
N SER A 27 -12.94 48.98 -14.68
CA SER A 27 -11.89 49.06 -13.66
C SER A 27 -11.43 50.51 -13.48
N ASP A 28 -11.06 50.90 -12.26
CA ASP A 28 -9.75 51.46 -11.91
C ASP A 28 -9.74 51.98 -10.47
N THR A 29 -8.54 52.09 -9.88
CA THR A 29 -8.32 52.64 -8.54
C THR A 29 -8.59 54.14 -8.48
N PRO A 30 -8.85 54.68 -7.28
CA PRO A 30 -7.80 55.53 -6.74
C PRO A 30 -7.52 55.32 -5.24
N VAL A 31 -6.24 55.41 -4.91
CA VAL A 31 -5.76 55.64 -3.54
C VAL A 31 -6.08 57.07 -3.13
N GLN A 32 -6.56 57.30 -1.90
CA GLN A 32 -6.16 58.49 -1.15
C GLN A 32 -5.82 58.16 0.30
N VAL A 33 -4.63 58.64 0.70
CA VAL A 33 -4.05 58.53 2.04
C VAL A 33 -4.43 59.79 2.82
N LYS A 34 -4.74 59.63 4.12
CA LYS A 34 -4.49 60.67 5.12
C LYS A 34 -3.47 60.11 6.13
N ALA A 35 -2.34 60.78 6.25
CA ALA A 35 -1.23 60.36 7.09
C ALA A 35 -1.20 61.16 8.40
N SER A 36 -1.07 60.45 9.52
CA SER A 36 -0.46 60.85 10.79
C SER A 36 -0.58 59.67 11.78
N ASP A 37 0.39 59.35 12.64
CA ASP A 37 1.82 59.58 12.57
C ASP A 37 2.48 58.44 13.39
N THR A 38 3.64 57.95 12.95
CA THR A 38 4.57 57.07 13.69
C THR A 38 4.00 56.01 14.66
N THR A 39 4.02 54.73 14.27
CA THR A 39 4.59 53.64 15.10
C THR A 39 4.79 52.34 14.33
N ALA A 40 5.95 51.70 14.56
CA ALA A 40 6.30 50.30 14.24
C ALA A 40 5.88 49.71 12.88
N ASN A 41 6.85 49.55 11.98
CA ASN A 41 6.75 48.64 10.83
C ASN A 41 6.58 47.18 11.30
N LEU A 42 5.33 46.75 11.46
CA LEU A 42 4.96 45.36 11.24
C LEU A 42 5.02 45.11 9.72
N THR A 43 6.23 44.89 9.20
CA THR A 43 6.40 44.39 7.83
C THR A 43 5.59 43.12 7.70
N SER A 44 4.61 43.15 6.79
CA SER A 44 3.75 42.02 6.47
C SER A 44 4.58 40.75 6.32
N ILE A 45 4.23 39.71 7.08
CA ILE A 45 4.61 38.35 6.71
C ILE A 45 3.89 38.11 5.37
N GLN A 46 4.63 38.26 4.27
CA GLN A 46 4.22 37.67 3.00
C GLN A 46 4.29 36.16 3.22
N CYS A 47 3.16 35.58 3.63
CA CYS A 47 2.94 34.16 3.43
C CYS A 47 2.89 33.97 1.92
N ASP A 48 4.02 33.57 1.34
CA ASP A 48 4.09 33.17 -0.06
C ASP A 48 2.98 32.15 -0.31
N TYR A 49 2.03 32.51 -1.18
CA TYR A 49 0.96 31.60 -1.55
C TYR A 49 1.55 30.49 -2.41
N ILE A 50 1.95 29.39 -1.78
CA ILE A 50 2.41 28.17 -2.45
C ILE A 50 1.17 27.48 -3.04
N PRO A 51 0.96 27.49 -4.38
CA PRO A 51 -0.22 26.88 -4.97
C PRO A 51 -0.31 25.41 -4.56
N VAL A 52 -1.49 24.97 -4.12
CA VAL A 52 -1.65 23.60 -3.60
C VAL A 52 -1.74 22.62 -4.76
N ASP A 53 -0.61 21.99 -5.08
CA ASP A 53 -0.54 20.86 -6.01
C ASP A 53 -0.77 19.56 -5.23
N ASN A 54 -1.97 19.00 -5.40
CA ASN A 54 -2.40 17.78 -4.75
C ASN A 54 -1.76 16.50 -5.34
N THR A 55 -0.91 16.61 -6.36
CA THR A 55 -0.11 15.49 -6.90
C THR A 55 1.25 15.35 -6.22
N GLN A 56 1.72 16.38 -5.50
CA GLN A 56 2.99 16.35 -4.78
C GLN A 56 3.03 15.23 -3.75
N THR A 57 4.16 14.52 -3.67
CA THR A 57 4.34 13.48 -2.66
C THR A 57 4.65 14.13 -1.31
N ILE A 58 3.81 13.86 -0.30
CA ILE A 58 3.98 14.36 1.07
C ILE A 58 4.89 13.42 1.87
N ALA A 59 4.62 12.12 1.76
CA ALA A 59 5.24 11.08 2.53
C ALA A 59 5.31 9.76 1.75
N HIS A 60 6.28 8.94 2.11
CA HIS A 60 6.40 7.55 1.71
C HIS A 60 6.07 6.65 2.90
N PHE A 61 5.47 5.49 2.67
CA PHE A 61 5.24 4.50 3.71
C PHE A 61 5.33 3.08 3.16
N GLU A 62 5.62 2.14 4.05
CA GLU A 62 5.77 0.72 3.77
C GLU A 62 4.74 -0.06 4.59
N LEU A 63 4.06 -1.00 3.95
CA LEU A 63 3.02 -1.83 4.59
C LEU A 63 3.62 -3.12 5.18
N ASP A 64 2.97 -3.62 6.22
CA ASP A 64 3.24 -4.94 6.80
C ASP A 64 2.60 -6.04 5.94
N ASP A 65 3.42 -6.77 5.17
CA ASP A 65 3.02 -7.92 4.36
C ASP A 65 2.27 -9.02 5.16
N SER A 66 2.45 -9.08 6.48
CA SER A 66 1.74 -10.03 7.36
C SER A 66 0.27 -9.66 7.61
N LEU A 67 -0.13 -8.42 7.33
CA LEU A 67 -1.46 -7.88 7.64
C LEU A 67 -2.62 -8.77 7.16
N PRO A 68 -2.66 -9.29 5.91
CA PRO A 68 -3.78 -10.09 5.43
C PRO A 68 -3.89 -11.43 6.18
N TYR A 69 -2.75 -12.01 6.58
CA TYR A 69 -2.72 -13.22 7.41
C TYR A 69 -3.08 -12.94 8.88
N ARG A 70 -2.68 -11.78 9.45
CA ARG A 70 -3.13 -11.36 10.79
C ARG A 70 -4.65 -11.16 10.83
N LEU A 71 -5.22 -10.57 9.76
CA LEU A 71 -6.66 -10.43 9.56
C LEU A 71 -7.39 -11.79 9.41
N SER A 72 -6.81 -12.73 8.65
CA SER A 72 -7.46 -14.01 8.37
C SER A 72 -7.67 -14.87 9.63
N LYS A 73 -6.76 -14.80 10.63
CA LYS A 73 -6.83 -15.58 11.88
C LYS A 73 -8.20 -15.55 12.57
N HIS A 74 -8.87 -14.40 12.59
CA HIS A 74 -10.18 -14.26 13.21
C HIS A 74 -11.32 -14.93 12.41
N VAL A 75 -11.30 -14.81 11.08
CA VAL A 75 -12.32 -15.45 10.22
C VAL A 75 -12.06 -16.95 10.07
N ILE A 76 -10.81 -17.41 10.05
CA ILE A 76 -10.47 -18.85 10.13
C ILE A 76 -11.02 -19.45 11.43
N LYS A 77 -10.79 -18.80 12.57
CA LYS A 77 -11.30 -19.31 13.85
C LYS A 77 -12.83 -19.45 13.84
N LYS A 78 -13.56 -18.49 13.24
CA LYS A 78 -15.01 -18.63 13.06
C LYS A 78 -15.34 -19.79 12.10
N LEU A 79 -14.73 -19.83 10.92
CA LEU A 79 -14.94 -20.85 9.90
C LEU A 79 -14.78 -22.25 10.48
N SER A 80 -13.65 -22.54 11.14
CA SER A 80 -13.40 -23.86 11.73
C SER A 80 -14.34 -24.19 12.88
N SER A 81 -14.76 -23.21 13.69
CA SER A 81 -15.79 -23.47 14.71
C SER A 81 -17.10 -23.91 14.07
N GLU A 82 -17.61 -23.13 13.13
CA GLU A 82 -18.92 -23.38 12.49
C GLU A 82 -18.93 -24.69 11.69
N LEU A 83 -17.86 -24.99 10.93
CA LEU A 83 -17.74 -26.23 10.15
C LEU A 83 -17.65 -27.50 11.01
N LEU A 84 -17.02 -27.42 12.19
CA LEU A 84 -16.78 -28.57 13.08
C LEU A 84 -17.88 -28.78 14.12
N THR A 85 -18.62 -27.73 14.51
CA THR A 85 -19.64 -27.83 15.57
C THR A 85 -21.08 -27.72 15.07
N ASN A 86 -21.33 -27.33 13.83
CA ASN A 86 -22.69 -27.27 13.28
C ASN A 86 -23.11 -28.66 12.73
N PRO A 87 -24.13 -29.34 13.31
CA PRO A 87 -24.56 -30.66 12.87
C PRO A 87 -25.14 -30.70 11.45
N GLN A 88 -25.42 -29.55 10.84
CA GLN A 88 -25.89 -29.45 9.44
C GLN A 88 -24.73 -29.38 8.43
N LEU A 89 -23.48 -29.20 8.90
CA LEU A 89 -22.30 -29.04 8.07
C LEU A 89 -21.34 -30.23 8.21
N ASP A 90 -21.07 -30.68 9.45
CA ASP A 90 -20.31 -31.90 9.81
C ASP A 90 -19.06 -32.18 8.94
N TYR A 91 -18.19 -31.17 8.81
CA TYR A 91 -16.95 -31.30 8.01
C TYR A 91 -15.83 -31.94 8.83
N SER A 92 -14.95 -32.70 8.16
CA SER A 92 -13.72 -33.15 8.80
C SER A 92 -12.73 -31.99 9.04
N PHE A 93 -11.83 -32.16 10.00
CA PHE A 93 -10.74 -31.21 10.26
C PHE A 93 -9.91 -30.89 9.00
N ASN A 94 -9.66 -31.90 8.15
CA ASN A 94 -8.90 -31.73 6.92
C ASN A 94 -9.63 -30.86 5.88
N GLU A 95 -10.95 -30.98 5.77
CA GLU A 95 -11.75 -30.13 4.89
C GLU A 95 -11.88 -28.71 5.44
N SER A 96 -12.07 -28.57 6.75
CA SER A 96 -12.02 -27.27 7.43
C SER A 96 -10.68 -26.55 7.20
N GLN A 97 -9.56 -27.27 7.24
CA GLN A 97 -8.24 -26.72 6.95
C GLN A 97 -8.07 -26.34 5.46
N LYS A 98 -8.60 -27.14 4.52
CA LYS A 98 -8.62 -26.79 3.10
C LYS A 98 -9.41 -25.50 2.84
N LEU A 99 -10.62 -25.39 3.37
CA LEU A 99 -11.44 -24.18 3.24
C LEU A 99 -10.79 -22.96 3.92
N SER A 100 -10.10 -23.17 5.04
CA SER A 100 -9.29 -22.14 5.69
C SER A 100 -8.14 -21.64 4.80
N ASN A 101 -7.41 -22.56 4.15
CA ASN A 101 -6.35 -22.21 3.21
C ASN A 101 -6.91 -21.40 2.02
N LEU A 102 -8.02 -21.86 1.42
CA LEU A 102 -8.69 -21.13 0.33
C LEU A 102 -9.10 -19.71 0.76
N LEU A 103 -9.71 -19.56 1.95
CA LEU A 103 -10.10 -18.24 2.47
C LEU A 103 -8.90 -17.30 2.65
N ILE A 104 -7.76 -17.80 3.14
CA ILE A 104 -6.53 -17.00 3.24
C ILE A 104 -6.06 -16.54 1.85
N ALA A 105 -6.07 -17.44 0.86
CA ALA A 105 -5.67 -17.11 -0.50
C ALA A 105 -6.57 -16.02 -1.11
N LEU A 106 -7.89 -16.12 -0.94
CA LEU A 106 -8.86 -15.08 -1.37
C LEU A 106 -8.59 -13.72 -0.70
N ILE A 107 -8.27 -13.71 0.59
CA ILE A 107 -7.94 -12.49 1.35
C ILE A 107 -6.65 -11.83 0.83
N TYR A 108 -5.64 -12.62 0.43
CA TYR A 108 -4.42 -12.10 -0.18
C TYR A 108 -4.65 -11.55 -1.60
N ILE A 109 -5.37 -12.26 -2.49
CA ILE A 109 -5.73 -11.72 -3.81
C ILE A 109 -6.59 -10.47 -3.66
N LYS A 110 -7.46 -10.42 -2.64
CA LYS A 110 -8.25 -9.22 -2.35
C LYS A 110 -7.40 -8.03 -1.91
N THR A 111 -6.38 -8.26 -1.08
CA THR A 111 -5.42 -7.23 -0.66
C THR A 111 -4.69 -6.68 -1.89
N PHE A 112 -4.18 -7.57 -2.75
CA PHE A 112 -3.60 -7.22 -4.04
C PHE A 112 -4.53 -6.32 -4.88
N LYS A 113 -5.79 -6.72 -5.10
CA LYS A 113 -6.77 -5.93 -5.87
C LYS A 113 -6.96 -4.51 -5.31
N GLN A 114 -7.04 -4.39 -3.99
CA GLN A 114 -7.16 -3.09 -3.32
C GLN A 114 -5.92 -2.22 -3.55
N LEU A 115 -4.72 -2.75 -3.30
CA LEU A 115 -3.46 -2.02 -3.49
C LEU A 115 -3.33 -1.56 -4.95
N TRP A 116 -3.51 -2.48 -5.90
CA TRP A 116 -3.50 -2.23 -7.33
C TRP A 116 -4.46 -1.11 -7.75
N SER A 117 -5.69 -1.12 -7.20
CA SER A 117 -6.69 -0.07 -7.50
C SER A 117 -6.23 1.34 -7.11
N SER A 118 -5.31 1.49 -6.15
CA SER A 118 -4.79 2.78 -5.68
C SER A 118 -3.58 3.29 -6.46
N LEU A 119 -3.02 2.51 -7.39
CA LEU A 119 -1.81 2.87 -8.14
C LEU A 119 -2.11 3.79 -9.34
N ASN A 120 -3.39 3.97 -9.70
CA ASN A 120 -3.84 4.74 -10.87
C ASN A 120 -3.23 4.28 -12.22
N ILE A 121 -2.79 3.02 -12.31
CA ILE A 121 -2.29 2.41 -13.55
C ILE A 121 -3.49 2.18 -14.50
N THR A 122 -3.76 3.15 -15.36
CA THR A 122 -4.86 3.12 -16.34
C THR A 122 -4.53 2.29 -17.58
N ILE A 123 -3.26 2.28 -18.00
CA ILE A 123 -2.76 1.52 -19.14
C ILE A 123 -1.45 0.84 -18.69
N PRO A 124 -1.37 -0.50 -18.68
CA PRO A 124 -0.13 -1.23 -18.42
C PRO A 124 0.96 -0.86 -19.42
N GLN A 125 2.17 -0.56 -18.93
CA GLN A 125 3.30 -0.15 -19.77
C GLN A 125 4.15 -1.32 -20.28
N ASN A 126 4.04 -2.49 -19.63
CA ASN A 126 4.83 -3.68 -19.92
C ASN A 126 4.00 -4.97 -19.72
N ASP A 127 4.54 -6.11 -20.15
CA ASP A 127 3.87 -7.42 -20.06
C ASP A 127 3.55 -7.83 -18.61
N GLU A 128 4.43 -7.48 -17.68
CA GLU A 128 4.31 -7.77 -16.25
C GLU A 128 3.10 -7.05 -15.62
N GLU A 129 3.00 -5.74 -15.83
CA GLU A 129 1.84 -4.94 -15.45
C GLU A 129 0.55 -5.40 -16.15
N ARG A 130 0.62 -5.89 -17.39
CA ARG A 130 -0.55 -6.43 -18.09
C ARG A 130 -1.08 -7.67 -17.37
N ILE A 131 -0.19 -8.61 -17.03
CA ILE A 131 -0.54 -9.81 -16.27
C ILE A 131 -1.13 -9.44 -14.91
N LEU A 132 -0.50 -8.53 -14.17
CA LEU A 132 -1.02 -8.06 -12.88
C LEU A 132 -2.38 -7.35 -13.04
N HIS A 133 -2.57 -6.53 -14.09
CA HIS A 133 -3.85 -5.91 -14.39
C HIS A 133 -4.93 -6.96 -14.66
N GLU A 134 -4.64 -8.03 -15.39
CA GLU A 134 -5.58 -9.14 -15.62
C GLU A 134 -5.98 -9.83 -14.30
N ILE A 135 -5.03 -10.07 -13.39
CA ILE A 135 -5.32 -10.56 -12.03
C ILE A 135 -6.23 -9.57 -11.27
N SER A 136 -6.03 -8.26 -11.46
CA SER A 136 -6.82 -7.22 -10.79
C SER A 136 -8.29 -7.24 -11.20
N GLN A 137 -8.64 -7.81 -12.36
CA GLN A 137 -10.03 -7.96 -12.81
C GLN A 137 -10.73 -9.20 -12.26
N ILE A 138 -10.01 -10.18 -11.68
CA ILE A 138 -10.58 -11.43 -11.15
C ILE A 138 -11.63 -11.15 -10.05
N ASN A 139 -12.78 -11.83 -10.11
CA ASN A 139 -13.95 -11.53 -9.28
C ASN A 139 -13.96 -12.22 -7.91
N ILE A 140 -13.04 -11.80 -7.03
CA ILE A 140 -12.82 -12.38 -5.71
C ILE A 140 -13.87 -11.93 -4.68
N ALA A 141 -14.36 -12.88 -3.88
CA ALA A 141 -15.19 -12.64 -2.70
C ALA A 141 -14.41 -12.83 -1.39
N VAL A 142 -14.66 -11.98 -0.40
CA VAL A 142 -14.19 -12.15 0.99
C VAL A 142 -15.32 -11.79 1.98
N PRO A 143 -15.24 -12.21 3.26
CA PRO A 143 -16.21 -11.79 4.27
C PRO A 143 -16.28 -10.25 4.41
N GLU A 144 -17.47 -9.68 4.54
CA GLU A 144 -17.71 -8.22 4.56
C GLU A 144 -16.80 -7.44 5.51
N ARG A 145 -16.52 -7.98 6.71
CA ARG A 145 -15.61 -7.33 7.67
C ARG A 145 -14.17 -7.26 7.18
N ILE A 146 -13.71 -8.27 6.44
CA ILE A 146 -12.37 -8.26 5.83
C ILE A 146 -12.36 -7.29 4.64
N ASP A 147 -13.42 -7.27 3.84
CA ASP A 147 -13.59 -6.32 2.72
C ASP A 147 -13.41 -4.87 3.18
N VAL A 148 -14.11 -4.48 4.25
CA VAL A 148 -14.05 -3.13 4.87
C VAL A 148 -12.69 -2.84 5.52
N LEU A 149 -12.04 -3.82 6.15
CA LEU A 149 -10.73 -3.59 6.77
C LEU A 149 -9.63 -3.45 5.70
N LEU A 150 -9.71 -4.21 4.61
CA LEU A 150 -8.79 -4.08 3.49
C LEU A 150 -9.03 -2.78 2.69
N SER A 151 -10.28 -2.30 2.59
CA SER A 151 -10.63 -1.13 1.75
C SER A 151 -9.94 0.20 2.11
N GLY A 152 -9.24 0.26 3.25
CA GLY A 152 -8.41 1.39 3.68
C GLY A 152 -6.93 1.32 3.27
N LEU A 153 -6.51 0.32 2.48
CA LEU A 153 -5.11 0.15 2.08
C LEU A 153 -4.79 0.78 0.71
N GLY A 154 -3.59 1.35 0.56
CA GLY A 154 -3.08 1.85 -0.73
C GLY A 154 -2.64 3.32 -0.68
N ASN A 155 -2.39 3.96 -1.81
CA ASN A 155 -1.98 5.38 -1.84
C ASN A 155 -3.05 6.29 -1.20
N ILE A 156 -2.61 7.24 -0.35
CA ILE A 156 -3.51 8.18 0.34
C ILE A 156 -3.53 9.50 -0.42
N GLN A 157 -4.68 9.85 -1.00
CA GLN A 157 -4.90 11.18 -1.55
C GLN A 157 -5.39 12.13 -0.45
N THR A 158 -4.73 13.27 -0.28
CA THR A 158 -5.14 14.36 0.61
C THR A 158 -5.35 15.66 -0.17
N ASN A 159 -5.86 16.70 0.49
CA ASN A 159 -6.00 18.05 -0.08
C ASN A 159 -4.63 18.67 -0.43
N TYR A 160 -3.55 18.29 0.26
CA TYR A 160 -2.22 18.90 0.17
C TYR A 160 -1.18 18.08 -0.61
N GLY A 161 -1.59 16.95 -1.20
CA GLY A 161 -0.69 16.00 -1.84
C GLY A 161 -1.04 14.53 -1.60
N VAL A 162 -0.16 13.65 -2.06
CA VAL A 162 -0.30 12.19 -1.99
C VAL A 162 0.70 11.60 -0.99
N MET A 163 0.27 10.63 -0.18
CA MET A 163 1.20 9.74 0.52
C MET A 163 1.28 8.43 -0.26
N LYS A 164 2.48 8.03 -0.65
CA LYS A 164 2.70 6.92 -1.58
C LYS A 164 3.22 5.68 -0.86
N LEU A 165 2.68 4.52 -1.27
CA LEU A 165 3.23 3.22 -0.91
C LEU A 165 4.60 3.05 -1.57
N LEU A 166 5.61 2.66 -0.79
CA LEU A 166 6.91 2.20 -1.28
C LEU A 166 6.76 0.82 -1.92
N TRP A 167 7.41 0.64 -3.06
CA TRP A 167 7.48 -0.61 -3.83
C TRP A 167 6.12 -1.31 -4.02
N PRO A 168 5.13 -0.60 -4.61
CA PRO A 168 3.77 -1.09 -4.69
C PRO A 168 3.62 -2.34 -5.56
N ILE A 169 4.42 -2.50 -6.62
CA ILE A 169 4.38 -3.69 -7.48
C ILE A 169 4.94 -4.89 -6.71
N THR A 170 6.03 -4.71 -5.97
CA THR A 170 6.65 -5.70 -5.09
C THR A 170 5.67 -6.16 -4.01
N THR A 171 5.04 -5.24 -3.28
CA THR A 171 4.01 -5.60 -2.27
C THR A 171 2.81 -6.32 -2.91
N CYS A 172 2.41 -5.91 -4.12
CA CYS A 172 1.37 -6.59 -4.89
C CYS A 172 1.77 -8.03 -5.25
N LYS A 173 2.98 -8.25 -5.76
CA LYS A 173 3.54 -9.57 -6.05
C LYS A 173 3.67 -10.42 -4.77
N THR A 174 4.14 -9.85 -3.65
CA THR A 174 4.21 -10.54 -2.34
C THR A 174 2.86 -11.02 -1.85
N CYS A 175 1.80 -10.21 -2.01
CA CYS A 175 0.43 -10.65 -1.72
C CYS A 175 0.04 -11.87 -2.57
N LEU A 176 0.35 -11.86 -3.87
CA LEU A 176 0.03 -12.97 -4.77
C LEU A 176 0.89 -14.23 -4.52
N VAL A 177 2.15 -14.10 -4.11
CA VAL A 177 3.00 -15.23 -3.68
C VAL A 177 2.45 -15.89 -2.42
N ASN A 178 1.97 -15.10 -1.46
CA ASN A 178 1.24 -15.62 -0.30
C ASN A 178 -0.07 -16.33 -0.73
N ALA A 179 -0.83 -15.76 -1.66
CA ALA A 179 -2.02 -16.42 -2.22
C ALA A 179 -1.68 -17.75 -2.92
N LEU A 180 -0.58 -17.82 -3.66
CA LEU A 180 -0.08 -19.02 -4.32
C LEU A 180 0.19 -20.14 -3.31
N LYS A 181 0.92 -19.88 -2.22
CA LYS A 181 1.14 -20.88 -1.14
C LYS A 181 -0.18 -21.48 -0.66
N TYR A 182 -1.12 -20.61 -0.27
CA TYR A 182 -2.37 -21.03 0.35
C TYR A 182 -3.32 -21.70 -0.66
N GLY A 183 -3.30 -21.26 -1.92
CA GLY A 183 -3.95 -21.93 -3.03
C GLY A 183 -3.42 -23.36 -3.23
N SER A 184 -2.12 -23.54 -3.44
CA SER A 184 -1.52 -24.86 -3.60
C SER A 184 -1.79 -25.77 -2.39
N ALA A 185 -1.79 -25.24 -1.17
CA ALA A 185 -2.18 -26.00 0.03
C ALA A 185 -3.66 -26.42 0.05
N TYR A 186 -4.58 -25.66 -0.56
CA TYR A 186 -5.98 -26.08 -0.78
C TYR A 186 -6.07 -27.18 -1.85
N PHE A 187 -5.31 -27.05 -2.95
CA PHE A 187 -5.26 -28.05 -4.04
C PHE A 187 -4.53 -29.35 -3.65
N GLY A 188 -3.80 -29.37 -2.52
CA GLY A 188 -2.97 -30.51 -2.11
C GLY A 188 -1.65 -30.61 -2.87
N GLU A 189 -1.24 -29.52 -3.52
CA GLU A 189 -0.01 -29.42 -4.31
C GLU A 189 1.18 -29.06 -3.42
N LYS A 190 2.32 -29.70 -3.67
CA LYS A 190 3.61 -29.25 -3.15
C LYS A 190 4.15 -28.17 -4.07
N VAL A 191 4.52 -27.01 -3.53
CA VAL A 191 5.19 -25.98 -4.33
C VAL A 191 6.68 -26.32 -4.40
N PHE A 192 7.18 -26.54 -5.61
CA PHE A 192 8.57 -26.90 -5.87
C PHE A 192 9.28 -25.77 -6.63
N SER A 193 9.99 -24.91 -5.91
CA SER A 193 11.06 -24.08 -6.49
C SER A 193 12.16 -23.93 -5.47
N ARG A 194 13.42 -23.91 -5.93
CA ARG A 194 14.60 -23.57 -5.09
C ARG A 194 14.53 -22.15 -4.55
N PHE A 195 13.79 -21.27 -5.24
CA PHE A 195 13.53 -19.88 -4.88
C PHE A 195 12.05 -19.67 -4.52
N PHE A 196 11.38 -20.71 -4.00
CA PHE A 196 10.12 -20.51 -3.31
C PHE A 196 10.44 -19.95 -1.93
N PRO A 197 9.91 -18.77 -1.55
CA PRO A 197 10.40 -18.09 -0.37
C PRO A 197 10.05 -18.84 0.92
N SER A 198 10.77 -18.51 1.98
CA SER A 198 10.48 -18.90 3.35
C SER A 198 9.11 -18.36 3.79
N PHE A 199 8.38 -19.14 4.60
CA PHE A 199 7.08 -18.71 5.13
C PHE A 199 7.01 -18.85 6.65
N GLU A 200 7.91 -18.14 7.32
CA GLU A 200 7.92 -18.04 8.77
C GLU A 200 6.56 -17.57 9.30
N ASN A 201 6.10 -18.16 10.41
CA ASN A 201 4.83 -17.79 11.05
C ASN A 201 3.57 -17.85 10.16
N GLY A 202 3.66 -18.45 8.96
CA GLY A 202 2.54 -18.65 8.04
C GLY A 202 2.59 -17.77 6.77
N TYR A 203 3.32 -16.66 6.76
CA TYR A 203 3.37 -15.72 5.62
C TYR A 203 4.82 -15.51 5.17
N THR A 204 5.00 -14.93 3.99
CA THR A 204 6.28 -14.41 3.54
C THR A 204 6.19 -12.89 3.36
N SER A 205 7.31 -12.20 3.51
CA SER A 205 7.43 -10.74 3.54
C SER A 205 8.80 -10.32 3.01
N ASN A 206 9.01 -9.03 2.75
CA ASN A 206 10.31 -8.48 2.33
C ASN A 206 10.85 -9.07 1.01
N LEU A 207 9.98 -9.64 0.17
CA LEU A 207 10.40 -10.21 -1.11
C LEU A 207 10.97 -9.14 -2.05
N ILE A 208 11.81 -9.59 -2.98
CA ILE A 208 12.42 -8.79 -4.04
C ILE A 208 12.48 -9.60 -5.35
N TRP A 209 12.25 -8.94 -6.47
CA TRP A 209 12.34 -9.51 -7.83
C TRP A 209 13.56 -8.96 -8.56
N ASN A 210 13.95 -9.58 -9.68
CA ASN A 210 15.01 -9.06 -10.57
C ASN A 210 14.42 -8.02 -11.55
N ASP A 211 13.89 -6.91 -11.02
CA ASP A 211 13.28 -5.80 -11.76
C ASP A 211 13.67 -4.41 -11.19
N GLU A 212 13.31 -3.32 -11.88
CA GLU A 212 13.75 -1.96 -11.48
C GLU A 212 13.29 -1.58 -10.07
N GLU A 213 12.05 -1.93 -9.71
CA GLU A 213 11.50 -1.64 -8.39
C GLU A 213 12.21 -2.47 -7.30
N GLY A 214 12.61 -3.71 -7.62
CA GLY A 214 13.48 -4.53 -6.81
C GLY A 214 14.84 -3.87 -6.55
N TYR A 215 15.52 -3.39 -7.59
CA TYR A 215 16.80 -2.69 -7.43
C TYR A 215 16.66 -1.45 -6.53
N ASP A 216 15.65 -0.63 -6.78
CA ASP A 216 15.40 0.57 -5.98
C ASP A 216 15.07 0.23 -4.51
N LYS A 217 14.37 -0.89 -4.26
CA LYS A 217 14.14 -1.45 -2.91
C LYS A 217 15.43 -1.91 -2.24
N PHE A 218 16.27 -2.64 -2.97
CA PHE A 218 17.56 -3.13 -2.49
C PHE A 218 18.46 -1.98 -2.03
N ILE A 219 18.66 -0.98 -2.90
CA ILE A 219 19.50 0.19 -2.60
C ILE A 219 18.96 0.97 -1.41
N ALA A 220 17.63 1.17 -1.31
CA ALA A 220 17.03 1.84 -0.15
C ALA A 220 17.28 1.07 1.16
N TYR A 221 17.22 -0.26 1.14
CA TYR A 221 17.55 -1.09 2.30
C TYR A 221 19.04 -1.02 2.66
N CYS A 222 19.95 -1.05 1.68
CA CYS A 222 21.38 -0.82 1.88
C CYS A 222 21.62 0.53 2.56
N VAL A 223 21.04 1.62 2.04
CA VAL A 223 21.18 2.98 2.61
C VAL A 223 20.61 3.05 4.03
N ARG A 224 19.42 2.47 4.29
CA ARG A 224 18.83 2.36 5.65
C ARG A 224 19.72 1.57 6.62
N TYR A 225 20.45 0.57 6.14
CA TYR A 225 21.39 -0.20 6.96
C TYR A 225 22.66 0.60 7.26
N LEU A 226 23.30 1.17 6.24
CA LEU A 226 24.57 1.89 6.35
C LEU A 226 24.43 3.17 7.18
N ASN A 227 23.35 3.93 7.02
CA ASN A 227 23.07 5.15 7.79
C ASN A 227 22.94 4.93 9.31
N LYS A 228 22.82 3.69 9.80
CA LYS A 228 22.87 3.37 11.24
C LYS A 228 24.25 3.64 11.85
N TYR A 229 25.29 3.66 11.03
CA TYR A 229 26.69 3.77 11.43
C TYR A 229 27.31 5.14 11.14
N GLY A 230 26.61 6.02 10.42
CA GLY A 230 27.04 7.37 10.07
C GLY A 230 26.81 7.71 8.60
N PRO A 231 27.37 8.83 8.11
CA PRO A 231 27.32 9.21 6.70
C PRO A 231 28.03 8.18 5.81
N ILE A 232 27.41 7.85 4.68
CA ILE A 232 27.97 6.95 3.67
C ILE A 232 29.03 7.73 2.86
N SER A 233 30.20 7.14 2.63
CA SER A 233 31.23 7.70 1.74
C SER A 233 30.92 7.41 0.26
N ASN A 234 31.63 8.07 -0.66
CA ASN A 234 31.43 7.93 -2.11
C ASN A 234 32.33 6.84 -2.75
N SER A 235 33.29 6.26 -2.03
CA SER A 235 34.20 5.20 -2.53
C SER A 235 34.30 4.02 -1.55
N ILE A 236 34.45 2.80 -2.07
CA ILE A 236 34.67 1.59 -1.27
C ILE A 236 36.12 1.44 -0.82
N GLU A 237 37.08 1.92 -1.61
CA GLU A 237 38.50 1.97 -1.27
C GLU A 237 38.74 2.94 -0.11
N GLU A 238 38.10 4.11 -0.15
CA GLU A 238 38.11 5.07 0.95
C GLU A 238 37.46 4.48 2.21
N ALA A 239 36.30 3.81 2.09
CA ALA A 239 35.68 3.14 3.23
C ALA A 239 36.59 2.04 3.82
N ARG A 240 37.16 1.16 2.99
CA ARG A 240 38.05 0.07 3.44
C ARG A 240 39.35 0.56 4.09
N THR A 241 39.80 1.77 3.79
CA THR A 241 41.05 2.34 4.35
C THR A 241 40.82 3.29 5.51
N SER A 242 39.65 3.94 5.59
CA SER A 242 39.28 4.87 6.68
C SER A 242 38.61 4.17 7.88
N ILE A 243 37.96 3.03 7.68
CA ILE A 243 37.26 2.31 8.76
C ILE A 243 38.29 1.58 9.65
N PRO A 244 38.29 1.82 10.98
CA PRO A 244 39.18 1.10 11.89
C PRO A 244 38.88 -0.39 11.99
N ARG A 245 39.91 -1.22 12.23
CA ARG A 245 39.75 -2.68 12.38
C ARG A 245 38.71 -3.08 13.44
N TRP A 246 38.69 -2.42 14.59
CA TRP A 246 37.71 -2.71 15.65
C TRP A 246 36.26 -2.60 15.16
N PHE A 247 35.98 -1.67 14.23
CA PHE A 247 34.64 -1.51 13.67
C PHE A 247 34.29 -2.67 12.72
N HIS A 248 35.26 -3.21 11.98
CA HIS A 248 35.05 -4.41 11.16
C HIS A 248 34.83 -5.66 12.03
N ASP A 249 35.53 -5.77 13.16
CA ASP A 249 35.37 -6.89 14.09
C ASP A 249 33.99 -6.86 14.77
N GLU A 250 33.48 -5.67 15.10
CA GLU A 250 32.13 -5.47 15.65
C GLU A 250 31.01 -5.54 14.59
N ASN A 251 31.28 -5.11 13.36
CA ASN A 251 30.30 -4.97 12.27
C ASN A 251 30.79 -5.65 10.98
N PRO A 252 31.02 -6.98 10.97
CA PRO A 252 31.62 -7.70 9.84
C PRO A 252 30.79 -7.60 8.54
N ASN A 253 29.48 -7.37 8.69
CA ASN A 253 28.54 -7.24 7.58
C ASN A 253 28.57 -5.88 6.88
N TYR A 254 29.17 -4.84 7.49
CA TYR A 254 29.15 -3.47 6.96
C TYR A 254 29.75 -3.37 5.56
N LEU A 255 30.96 -3.92 5.35
CA LEU A 255 31.64 -3.82 4.06
C LEU A 255 30.93 -4.59 2.94
N ILE A 256 30.18 -5.65 3.27
CA ILE A 256 29.40 -6.45 2.32
C ILE A 256 28.25 -5.60 1.78
N VAL A 257 27.44 -5.03 2.69
CA VAL A 257 26.32 -4.14 2.32
C VAL A 257 26.81 -2.88 1.62
N TYR A 258 27.96 -2.33 2.03
CA TYR A 258 28.57 -1.19 1.35
C TYR A 258 29.02 -1.54 -0.07
N SER A 259 29.63 -2.71 -0.28
CA SER A 259 30.02 -3.17 -1.61
C SER A 259 28.81 -3.39 -2.52
N ALA A 260 27.73 -3.93 -1.97
CA ALA A 260 26.50 -4.14 -2.72
C ALA A 260 25.73 -2.83 -2.99
N HIS A 261 25.80 -1.83 -2.10
CA HIS A 261 25.25 -0.49 -2.33
C HIS A 261 25.88 0.20 -3.55
N MET A 262 27.17 -0.02 -3.79
CA MET A 262 27.91 0.57 -4.91
C MET A 262 27.72 -0.19 -6.24
N THR A 263 26.97 -1.30 -6.26
CA THR A 263 26.71 -2.10 -7.47
C THR A 263 25.73 -1.37 -8.39
N THR A 264 26.02 -1.31 -9.70
CA THR A 264 25.09 -0.66 -10.66
C THR A 264 23.84 -1.51 -10.91
N ARG A 265 22.81 -0.90 -11.53
CA ARG A 265 21.57 -1.62 -11.88
C ARG A 265 21.83 -2.78 -12.85
N GLU A 266 22.70 -2.59 -13.83
CA GLU A 266 23.11 -3.61 -14.82
C GLU A 266 23.88 -4.76 -14.16
N GLU A 267 24.80 -4.45 -13.24
CA GLU A 267 25.53 -5.46 -12.48
C GLU A 267 24.61 -6.26 -11.56
N TRP A 268 23.66 -5.59 -10.91
CA TRP A 268 22.69 -6.21 -10.00
C TRP A 268 21.84 -7.25 -10.74
N TYR A 269 21.32 -6.93 -11.94
CA TYR A 269 20.61 -7.89 -12.78
C TYR A 269 21.44 -9.16 -13.05
N GLY A 270 22.69 -8.97 -13.51
CA GLY A 270 23.59 -10.06 -13.84
C GLY A 270 24.13 -10.87 -12.63
N LYS A 271 24.08 -10.30 -11.42
CA LYS A 271 24.42 -10.98 -10.16
C LYS A 271 23.25 -11.83 -9.65
N LEU A 272 22.02 -11.30 -9.66
CA LEU A 272 20.83 -12.04 -9.24
C LEU A 272 20.49 -13.21 -10.18
N ASP A 273 20.69 -13.06 -11.49
CA ASP A 273 20.47 -14.16 -12.45
C ASP A 273 21.43 -15.35 -12.24
N LYS A 274 22.65 -15.09 -11.72
CA LYS A 274 23.63 -16.14 -11.38
C LYS A 274 23.40 -16.73 -9.99
N PHE A 275 22.94 -15.91 -9.05
CA PHE A 275 22.69 -16.26 -7.65
C PHE A 275 23.88 -16.98 -6.97
N ASP A 276 25.09 -16.41 -7.06
CA ASP A 276 26.27 -16.92 -6.35
C ASP A 276 26.21 -16.50 -4.87
N SER A 277 26.20 -17.47 -3.96
CA SER A 277 26.20 -17.24 -2.50
C SER A 277 27.45 -16.52 -1.97
N ASN A 278 28.50 -16.40 -2.78
CA ASN A 278 29.71 -15.64 -2.44
C ASN A 278 29.66 -14.18 -2.89
N ASP A 279 28.71 -13.81 -3.77
CA ASP A 279 28.58 -12.42 -4.26
C ASP A 279 27.99 -11.50 -3.17
N ASP A 280 28.55 -10.30 -3.03
CA ASP A 280 28.17 -9.36 -1.98
C ASP A 280 26.71 -8.88 -2.10
N VAL A 281 26.09 -8.85 -3.29
CA VAL A 281 24.65 -8.55 -3.45
C VAL A 281 23.82 -9.66 -2.86
N VAL A 282 24.10 -10.92 -3.23
CA VAL A 282 23.34 -12.10 -2.75
C VAL A 282 23.48 -12.24 -1.24
N ARG A 283 24.69 -12.02 -0.70
CA ARG A 283 24.94 -12.01 0.76
C ARG A 283 24.26 -10.84 1.47
N SER A 284 24.20 -9.67 0.83
CA SER A 284 23.52 -8.51 1.40
C SER A 284 22.01 -8.69 1.53
N LEU A 285 21.36 -9.48 0.66
CA LEU A 285 19.93 -9.79 0.79
C LEU A 285 19.62 -10.39 2.18
N ASP A 286 20.36 -11.43 2.57
CA ASP A 286 20.21 -12.08 3.88
C ASP A 286 20.50 -11.12 5.05
N ILE A 287 21.59 -10.35 4.97
CA ILE A 287 21.97 -9.33 5.98
C ILE A 287 20.87 -8.26 6.15
N LEU A 288 20.17 -7.91 5.07
CA LEU A 288 19.11 -6.90 5.04
C LEU A 288 17.72 -7.47 5.35
N GLY A 289 17.60 -8.80 5.47
CA GLY A 289 16.31 -9.49 5.64
C GLY A 289 15.39 -9.40 4.42
N LEU A 290 15.97 -9.33 3.22
CA LEU A 290 15.29 -9.37 1.92
C LEU A 290 15.41 -10.79 1.33
N GLU A 291 14.33 -11.30 0.70
CA GLU A 291 14.34 -12.65 0.11
C GLU A 291 14.05 -12.60 -1.39
N PHE A 292 14.99 -13.12 -2.19
CA PHE A 292 14.85 -13.14 -3.66
C PHE A 292 13.78 -14.12 -4.12
N CYS A 293 12.85 -13.62 -4.94
CA CYS A 293 11.73 -14.38 -5.46
C CYS A 293 11.77 -14.42 -7.00
N SER A 294 11.95 -15.62 -7.56
CA SER A 294 11.94 -15.86 -9.02
C SER A 294 10.58 -16.34 -9.55
N ILE A 295 9.51 -16.21 -8.76
CA ILE A 295 8.16 -16.65 -9.16
C ILE A 295 7.62 -15.71 -10.24
N GLN A 296 7.38 -16.27 -11.42
CA GLN A 296 6.86 -15.56 -12.59
C GLN A 296 5.37 -15.17 -12.40
N SER A 297 4.99 -13.99 -12.86
CA SER A 297 3.62 -13.51 -12.71
C SER A 297 2.59 -14.30 -13.52
N LEU A 298 2.98 -15.02 -14.58
CA LEU A 298 2.12 -15.99 -15.25
C LEU A 298 1.69 -17.13 -14.31
N THR A 299 2.58 -17.57 -13.41
CA THR A 299 2.25 -18.56 -12.35
C THR A 299 1.29 -17.96 -11.32
N LEU A 300 1.53 -16.70 -10.93
CA LEU A 300 0.64 -15.96 -10.02
C LEU A 300 -0.76 -15.80 -10.62
N GLN A 301 -0.86 -15.48 -11.92
CA GLN A 301 -2.11 -15.34 -12.66
C GLN A 301 -2.86 -16.66 -12.79
N THR A 302 -2.18 -17.72 -13.24
CA THR A 302 -2.76 -19.04 -13.42
C THR A 302 -3.36 -19.55 -12.11
N THR A 303 -2.60 -19.43 -11.00
CA THR A 303 -3.07 -19.85 -9.69
C THR A 303 -4.18 -18.97 -9.14
N SER A 304 -4.10 -17.64 -9.27
CA SER A 304 -5.17 -16.72 -8.82
C SER A 304 -6.50 -16.96 -9.55
N THR A 305 -6.41 -17.23 -10.86
CA THR A 305 -7.57 -17.59 -11.70
C THR A 305 -8.17 -18.92 -11.24
N ARG A 306 -7.33 -19.94 -11.01
CA ARG A 306 -7.77 -21.24 -10.51
C ARG A 306 -8.41 -21.15 -9.12
N ILE A 307 -7.84 -20.37 -8.21
CA ILE A 307 -8.41 -20.07 -6.88
C ILE A 307 -9.82 -19.46 -7.01
N SER A 308 -9.98 -18.45 -7.87
CA SER A 308 -11.29 -17.81 -8.09
C SER A 308 -12.33 -18.76 -8.68
N ILE A 309 -11.93 -19.58 -9.66
CA ILE A 309 -12.80 -20.59 -10.28
C ILE A 309 -13.23 -21.64 -9.25
N SER A 310 -12.30 -22.11 -8.40
CA SER A 310 -12.61 -23.09 -7.36
C SER A 310 -13.56 -22.53 -6.30
N TYR A 311 -13.35 -21.29 -5.86
CA TYR A 311 -14.30 -20.61 -4.98
C TYR A 311 -15.70 -20.55 -5.62
N ASP A 312 -15.81 -19.94 -6.82
CA ASP A 312 -17.12 -19.67 -7.41
C ASP A 312 -17.89 -20.96 -7.75
N LYS A 313 -17.20 -22.01 -8.25
CA LYS A 313 -17.84 -23.26 -8.70
C LYS A 313 -18.10 -24.29 -7.61
N PHE A 314 -17.29 -24.36 -6.55
CA PHE A 314 -17.31 -25.49 -5.61
C PHE A 314 -17.53 -25.10 -4.15
N GLU A 315 -17.09 -23.91 -3.73
CA GLU A 315 -16.99 -23.57 -2.30
C GLU A 315 -17.84 -22.36 -1.86
N SER A 316 -18.30 -21.54 -2.81
CA SER A 316 -19.05 -20.29 -2.58
C SER A 316 -20.21 -20.45 -1.58
N LEU A 317 -21.10 -21.41 -1.82
CA LEU A 317 -22.25 -21.71 -0.94
C LEU A 317 -21.85 -22.05 0.50
N LYS A 318 -20.70 -22.70 0.71
CA LYS A 318 -20.20 -23.07 2.05
C LYS A 318 -19.74 -21.84 2.84
N PHE A 319 -19.15 -20.86 2.15
CA PHE A 319 -18.78 -19.59 2.75
C PHE A 319 -20.00 -18.69 3.00
N ASP A 320 -20.94 -18.63 2.07
CA ASP A 320 -22.15 -17.81 2.17
C ASP A 320 -23.07 -18.25 3.34
N GLN A 321 -23.04 -19.53 3.74
CA GLN A 321 -23.72 -20.03 4.93
C GLN A 321 -23.13 -19.50 6.26
N ILE A 322 -21.85 -19.11 6.28
CA ILE A 322 -21.11 -18.74 7.50
C ILE A 322 -20.80 -17.24 7.54
N PHE A 323 -20.63 -16.61 6.38
CA PHE A 323 -20.23 -15.23 6.21
C PHE A 323 -21.08 -14.53 5.15
N LYS A 324 -21.37 -13.26 5.38
CA LYS A 324 -21.84 -12.37 4.32
C LYS A 324 -20.66 -12.00 3.43
N MET A 325 -20.53 -12.67 2.29
CA MET A 325 -19.44 -12.46 1.34
C MET A 325 -19.66 -11.21 0.49
N ARG A 326 -18.57 -10.53 0.11
CA ARG A 326 -18.57 -9.29 -0.69
C ARG A 326 -17.58 -9.38 -1.83
N LYS A 327 -18.03 -8.97 -3.03
CA LYS A 327 -17.24 -8.87 -4.26
C LYS A 327 -17.08 -7.40 -4.68
N THR A 328 -16.14 -6.69 -4.06
CA THR A 328 -15.80 -5.30 -4.44
C THR A 328 -14.49 -5.24 -5.22
N LYS A 329 -14.31 -4.23 -6.08
CA LYS A 329 -13.10 -4.09 -6.92
C LYS A 329 -11.88 -3.55 -6.15
N GLY A 330 -12.12 -2.84 -5.05
CA GLY A 330 -11.18 -1.95 -4.37
C GLY A 330 -11.72 -0.52 -4.37
N THR A 331 -11.28 0.32 -3.44
CA THR A 331 -11.73 1.73 -3.32
C THR A 331 -10.90 2.72 -4.11
N GLY A 332 -9.71 2.32 -4.58
CA GLY A 332 -8.73 3.19 -5.20
C GLY A 332 -8.05 4.19 -4.27
N LYS A 333 -8.29 4.14 -2.95
CA LYS A 333 -7.73 5.08 -1.96
C LYS A 333 -7.42 4.39 -0.64
N GLY A 334 -6.22 4.63 -0.11
CA GLY A 334 -5.86 4.30 1.27
C GLY A 334 -6.40 5.32 2.29
N CYS A 335 -6.32 4.99 3.58
CA CYS A 335 -6.73 5.85 4.68
C CYS A 335 -5.55 6.21 5.60
N LEU A 336 -5.64 7.35 6.30
CA LEU A 336 -4.58 7.81 7.21
C LEU A 336 -4.30 6.82 8.35
N GLY A 337 -5.30 6.07 8.80
CA GLY A 337 -5.13 5.00 9.79
C GLY A 337 -4.11 3.92 9.39
N GLN A 338 -3.73 3.83 8.11
CA GLN A 338 -2.68 2.92 7.69
C GLN A 338 -1.26 3.36 8.09
N LEU A 339 -1.09 4.62 8.51
CA LEU A 339 0.21 5.20 8.93
C LEU A 339 0.52 4.95 10.42
N CYS A 340 -0.27 4.09 11.08
CA CYS A 340 -0.02 3.66 12.46
C CYS A 340 1.10 2.62 12.52
N GLN A 341 2.21 3.00 13.14
CA GLN A 341 3.32 2.11 13.51
C GLN A 341 3.15 1.65 14.97
N SER A 342 3.52 0.41 15.27
CA SER A 342 3.44 -0.15 16.63
C SER A 342 4.74 0.12 17.40
N ILE A 343 4.71 1.00 18.41
CA ILE A 343 5.81 1.15 19.38
C ILE A 343 5.60 0.12 20.50
N GLY A 344 6.05 -1.11 20.24
CA GLY A 344 5.94 -2.21 21.20
C GLY A 344 4.52 -2.76 21.37
N LYS A 345 4.25 -3.36 22.55
CA LYS A 345 3.04 -4.20 22.76
C LYS A 345 1.73 -3.41 22.90
N LYS A 346 1.76 -2.15 23.36
CA LYS A 346 0.56 -1.34 23.66
C LYS A 346 0.61 0.11 23.18
N SER A 347 1.76 0.62 22.73
CA SER A 347 1.90 2.01 22.27
C SER A 347 2.00 2.07 20.74
N TYR A 348 1.61 3.21 20.16
CA TYR A 348 1.55 3.43 18.73
C TYR A 348 2.01 4.85 18.43
N SER A 349 2.62 5.03 17.25
CA SER A 349 2.96 6.33 16.70
C SER A 349 2.38 6.48 15.31
N SER A 350 2.10 7.73 14.97
CA SER A 350 2.19 8.22 13.61
C SER A 350 2.68 9.65 13.68
N ALA A 351 3.28 10.14 12.60
CA ALA A 351 3.53 11.57 12.46
C ALA A 351 2.25 12.37 12.24
N PHE A 352 1.16 11.73 11.79
CA PHE A 352 -0.09 12.41 11.46
C PHE A 352 -1.12 12.33 12.59
N PRO A 353 -1.84 13.43 12.90
CA PRO A 353 -2.98 13.41 13.81
C PRO A 353 -4.08 12.50 13.26
N PHE A 354 -4.90 11.99 14.16
CA PHE A 354 -5.91 10.97 13.84
C PHE A 354 -7.28 11.35 14.33
N THR A 355 -8.27 11.21 13.45
CA THR A 355 -9.65 10.92 13.85
C THR A 355 -9.70 9.60 14.64
N ASP A 356 -10.65 9.45 15.56
CA ASP A 356 -10.80 8.22 16.35
C ASP A 356 -11.02 6.96 15.49
N SER A 357 -11.64 7.12 14.32
CA SER A 357 -11.80 6.06 13.32
C SER A 357 -10.45 5.60 12.75
N ASN A 358 -9.58 6.51 12.33
CA ASN A 358 -8.24 6.20 11.84
C ASN A 358 -7.36 5.60 12.94
N ARG A 359 -7.44 6.14 14.17
CA ARG A 359 -6.73 5.61 15.34
C ARG A 359 -7.15 4.17 15.65
N THR A 360 -8.46 3.90 15.64
CA THR A 360 -9.01 2.56 15.89
C THR A 360 -8.60 1.57 14.80
N TYR A 361 -8.70 1.97 13.53
CA TYR A 361 -8.24 1.18 12.39
C TYR A 361 -6.75 0.82 12.52
N GLY A 362 -5.90 1.81 12.75
CA GLY A 362 -4.46 1.62 12.89
C GLY A 362 -4.06 0.80 14.13
N TYR A 363 -4.76 0.96 15.26
CA TYR A 363 -4.58 0.14 16.46
C TYR A 363 -4.89 -1.34 16.19
N MET A 364 -6.01 -1.60 15.51
CA MET A 364 -6.45 -2.97 15.20
C MET A 364 -5.54 -3.64 14.16
N LEU A 365 -5.13 -2.89 13.14
CA LEU A 365 -4.44 -3.47 11.99
C LEU A 365 -2.91 -3.41 12.07
N LYS A 366 -2.32 -2.40 12.74
CA LYS A 366 -0.86 -2.16 12.73
C LYS A 366 -0.25 -2.27 11.33
N PRO A 367 -0.76 -1.55 10.32
CA PRO A 367 -0.57 -1.96 8.93
C PRO A 367 0.69 -1.40 8.27
N SER A 368 1.44 -0.49 8.92
CA SER A 368 2.70 0.04 8.40
C SER A 368 3.90 -0.30 9.28
N VAL A 369 5.03 -0.62 8.63
CA VAL A 369 6.33 -0.91 9.27
C VAL A 369 7.27 0.30 9.28
N PHE A 370 7.15 1.19 8.29
CA PHE A 370 7.99 2.37 8.09
C PHE A 370 7.19 3.50 7.43
N TYR A 371 7.49 4.75 7.79
CA TYR A 371 7.05 5.93 7.05
C TYR A 371 8.12 7.03 7.09
N GLU A 372 8.11 7.91 6.09
CA GLU A 372 9.02 9.03 5.94
C GLU A 372 8.29 10.24 5.35
N VAL A 373 8.46 11.42 5.96
CA VAL A 373 7.90 12.69 5.44
C VAL A 373 8.91 13.36 4.54
N VAL A 374 8.63 13.39 3.23
CA VAL A 374 9.51 13.99 2.21
C VAL A 374 9.19 15.45 1.93
N ASN A 375 7.94 15.89 2.15
CA ASN A 375 7.54 17.30 2.03
C ASN A 375 7.00 17.83 3.36
N ARG A 376 7.90 18.37 4.19
CA ARG A 376 7.58 18.90 5.52
C ARG A 376 6.57 20.04 5.48
N ALA A 377 6.63 20.93 4.48
CA ALA A 377 5.70 22.04 4.36
C ALA A 377 4.26 21.56 4.14
N ARG A 378 4.04 20.63 3.21
CA ARG A 378 2.70 20.04 2.97
C ARG A 378 2.22 19.20 4.15
N ALA A 379 3.12 18.46 4.81
CA ALA A 379 2.77 17.73 6.02
C ALA A 379 2.31 18.69 7.14
N SER A 380 2.98 19.83 7.34
CA SER A 380 2.57 20.87 8.29
C SER A 380 1.19 21.45 7.97
N MET A 381 0.88 21.72 6.70
CA MET A 381 -0.47 22.17 6.30
C MET A 381 -1.55 21.12 6.65
N LEU A 382 -1.28 19.84 6.36
CA LEU A 382 -2.18 18.74 6.71
C LEU A 382 -2.34 18.56 8.22
N PHE A 383 -1.28 18.77 9.00
CA PHE A 383 -1.37 18.74 10.47
C PHE A 383 -2.28 19.84 11.01
N SER A 384 -2.23 21.04 10.44
CA SER A 384 -3.08 22.16 10.84
C SER A 384 -4.56 21.88 10.60
N GLU A 385 -4.96 21.43 9.40
CA GLU A 385 -6.37 21.11 9.06
C GLU A 385 -6.98 20.03 9.99
N MET A 386 -6.14 19.17 10.60
CA MET A 386 -6.59 18.03 11.39
C MET A 386 -6.56 18.25 12.92
N VAL A 387 -6.18 19.44 13.38
CA VAL A 387 -6.16 19.83 14.81
C VAL A 387 -7.27 20.85 15.13
N ASP A 388 -7.75 21.57 14.12
CA ASP A 388 -8.95 22.42 14.16
C ASP A 388 -10.26 21.61 14.02
#